data_AF-A0A926AHU1-F1
#
_entry.id   AF-A0A926AHU1-F1
#
_cell.length_a   1.000
_cell.length_b   1.000
_cell.length_c   1.000
_cell.angle_alpha   90.00
_cell.angle_beta   90.00
_cell.angle_gamma   90.00
#
_symmetry.space_group_name_H-M   'P 1'
#
loop_
_entity.id
_entity.type
_entity.pdbx_description
1 polymer ?
#
loop_
_entity_poly.entity_id
_entity_poly.type
_entity_poly.pdbx_seq_one_letter_code
_entity_poly.pdbx_strand_id
1 'polypeptide(L)'
;MAHSFSAAPTGPLADGKHVRRKVLVTGAAGNIGSYFAEKSHQKYRLRLMVRPDEDASDETNKLKKYGDVVTADVSSLDDMKRVCDGIDTVLHLAANPSPSATWGSILSANINGAYNTFVAAKACACR
;
A
#
# COMPACT_ATOMS: atom_id res chain seq x y z
N MET A 1 28.38 -19.38 -9.35
CA MET A 1 27.02 -19.99 -9.30
C MET A 1 26.33 -19.43 -8.08
N ALA A 2 25.30 -18.61 -8.25
CA ALA A 2 24.56 -18.01 -7.14
C ALA A 2 23.49 -19.01 -6.66
N HIS A 3 23.58 -19.45 -5.41
CA HIS A 3 22.54 -20.28 -4.79
C HIS A 3 21.32 -19.41 -4.51
N SER A 4 20.28 -19.58 -5.32
CA SER A 4 18.95 -19.05 -5.06
C SER A 4 18.33 -19.84 -3.91
N PHE A 5 18.01 -19.18 -2.79
CA PHE A 5 17.21 -19.77 -1.73
C PHE A 5 15.75 -19.81 -2.20
N SER A 6 15.36 -20.92 -2.82
CA SER A 6 13.94 -21.23 -3.03
C SER A 6 13.39 -21.78 -1.72
N ALA A 7 12.64 -20.96 -1.00
CA ALA A 7 11.85 -21.45 0.14
C ALA A 7 10.71 -22.31 -0.41
N ALA A 8 10.78 -23.62 -0.17
CA ALA A 8 9.68 -24.51 -0.47
C ALA A 8 8.42 -24.08 0.32
N PRO A 9 7.23 -24.12 -0.29
CA PRO A 9 6.00 -23.68 0.36
C PRO A 9 5.47 -24.83 1.23
N THR A 10 6.09 -25.10 2.37
CA THR A 10 5.65 -26.15 3.31
C THR A 10 5.14 -25.57 4.63
N GLY A 11 4.46 -24.43 4.55
CA GLY A 11 3.77 -23.83 5.68
C GLY A 11 2.26 -23.81 5.46
N PRO A 12 1.44 -23.63 6.52
CA PRO A 12 -0.03 -23.56 6.45
C PRO A 12 -0.60 -22.45 5.54
N LEU A 13 0.27 -21.64 4.92
CA LEU A 13 -0.04 -20.69 3.84
C LEU A 13 -0.12 -21.34 2.44
N ALA A 14 0.30 -22.60 2.29
CA ALA A 14 0.36 -23.32 1.02
C ALA A 14 -0.99 -23.95 0.62
N ASP A 15 -1.86 -24.27 1.60
CA ASP A 15 -3.05 -25.11 1.39
C ASP A 15 -4.38 -24.33 1.22
N GLY A 16 -4.32 -23.05 0.85
CA GLY A 16 -5.52 -22.30 0.47
C GLY A 16 -5.69 -22.31 -1.05
N LYS A 17 -6.91 -22.58 -1.56
CA LYS A 17 -7.30 -22.17 -2.94
C LYS A 17 -6.75 -20.75 -3.15
N HIS A 18 -5.74 -20.58 -4.01
CA HIS A 18 -4.95 -19.34 -4.06
C HIS A 18 -5.75 -18.18 -4.64
N VAL A 19 -6.70 -17.66 -3.86
CA VAL A 19 -7.23 -16.33 -4.08
C VAL A 19 -6.08 -15.39 -3.83
N ARG A 20 -5.67 -14.69 -4.88
CA ARG A 20 -4.59 -13.71 -4.83
C ARG A 20 -4.88 -12.70 -3.73
N ARG A 21 -3.98 -12.60 -2.73
CA ARG A 21 -4.12 -11.68 -1.60
C ARG A 21 -4.40 -10.26 -2.09
N LYS A 22 -5.34 -9.58 -1.44
CA LYS A 22 -5.64 -8.16 -1.65
C LYS A 22 -4.68 -7.32 -0.83
N VAL A 23 -3.87 -6.51 -1.51
CA VAL A 23 -2.84 -5.69 -0.88
C VAL A 23 -3.17 -4.22 -1.12
N LEU A 24 -3.32 -3.45 -0.03
CA LEU A 24 -3.35 -2.00 -0.09
C LEU A 24 -1.92 -1.47 -0.09
N VAL A 25 -1.57 -0.66 -1.09
CA VAL A 25 -0.28 0.03 -1.16
C VAL A 25 -0.54 1.52 -0.98
N THR A 26 -0.11 2.11 0.14
CA THR A 26 -0.19 3.57 0.34
C THR A 26 0.99 4.26 -0.33
N GLY A 27 0.82 5.47 -0.85
CA GLY A 27 1.90 6.16 -1.56
C GLY A 27 2.24 5.45 -2.89
N ALA A 28 1.21 4.90 -3.54
CA ALA A 28 1.37 4.05 -4.72
C ALA A 28 1.98 4.77 -5.93
N ALA A 29 1.79 6.09 -6.03
CA ALA A 29 2.40 6.92 -7.08
C ALA A 29 3.86 7.29 -6.79
N GLY A 30 4.37 7.02 -5.59
CA GLY A 30 5.77 7.27 -5.23
C GLY A 30 6.73 6.26 -5.84
N ASN A 31 8.02 6.58 -5.78
CA ASN A 31 9.11 5.80 -6.41
C ASN A 31 9.07 4.30 -6.09
N ILE A 32 8.85 3.94 -4.82
CA ILE A 32 8.82 2.54 -4.38
C ILE A 32 7.46 1.91 -4.67
N GLY A 33 6.37 2.66 -4.45
CA GLY A 33 5.01 2.19 -4.63
C GLY A 33 4.71 1.79 -6.08
N SER A 34 5.13 2.60 -7.04
CA SER A 34 4.88 2.38 -8.47
C SER A 34 5.66 1.18 -8.99
N TYR A 35 6.92 1.04 -8.58
CA TYR A 35 7.75 -0.12 -8.90
C TYR A 35 7.18 -1.41 -8.30
N PHE A 36 6.74 -1.38 -7.04
CA PHE A 36 6.09 -2.54 -6.42
C PHE A 36 4.82 -2.92 -7.17
N ALA A 37 4.00 -1.93 -7.56
CA ALA A 37 2.78 -2.18 -8.33
C ALA A 37 3.10 -2.90 -9.65
N GLU A 38 4.05 -2.37 -10.43
CA GLU A 38 4.48 -2.97 -11.70
C GLU A 38 5.00 -4.41 -11.54
N LYS A 39 5.79 -4.70 -10.50
CA LYS A 39 6.41 -6.02 -10.37
C LYS A 39 5.53 -7.06 -9.69
N SER A 40 4.47 -6.65 -8.99
CA SER A 40 3.69 -7.54 -8.13
C SER A 40 2.22 -7.68 -8.52
N HIS A 41 1.70 -6.88 -9.47
CA HIS A 41 0.28 -6.91 -9.87
C HIS A 41 -0.19 -8.20 -10.54
N GLN A 42 0.69 -9.15 -10.85
CA GLN A 42 0.33 -10.50 -11.29
C GLN A 42 0.20 -11.47 -10.12
N LYS A 43 0.88 -11.19 -8.99
CA LYS A 43 0.85 -12.00 -7.77
C LYS A 43 -0.25 -11.57 -6.81
N TYR A 44 -0.47 -10.27 -6.62
CA TYR A 44 -1.43 -9.71 -5.65
C TYR A 44 -2.52 -8.85 -6.29
N ARG A 45 -3.75 -8.87 -5.75
CA ARG A 45 -4.79 -7.93 -6.17
C ARG A 45 -4.50 -6.59 -5.49
N LEU A 46 -4.06 -5.59 -6.25
CA LEU A 46 -3.59 -4.35 -5.68
C LEU A 46 -4.73 -3.33 -5.57
N ARG A 47 -4.83 -2.71 -4.40
CA ARG A 47 -5.48 -1.41 -4.20
C ARG A 47 -4.36 -0.38 -4.03
N LEU A 48 -4.29 0.57 -4.95
CA LEU A 48 -3.20 1.52 -5.09
C LEU A 48 -3.67 2.88 -4.60
N MET A 49 -3.32 3.23 -3.37
CA MET A 49 -3.73 4.47 -2.75
C MET A 49 -2.76 5.60 -3.11
N VAL A 50 -3.31 6.65 -3.70
CA VAL A 50 -2.64 7.92 -4.02
C VAL A 50 -3.27 9.05 -3.21
N ARG A 51 -2.57 10.19 -3.08
CA ARG A 51 -3.18 11.34 -2.39
C ARG A 51 -4.26 11.99 -3.27
N PRO A 52 -5.27 12.67 -2.68
CA PRO A 52 -6.32 13.32 -3.45
C PRO A 52 -5.81 14.37 -4.46
N ASP A 53 -4.70 15.05 -4.16
CA ASP A 53 -4.05 16.03 -5.05
C ASP A 53 -3.32 15.38 -6.24
N GLU A 54 -3.12 14.06 -6.22
CA GLU A 54 -2.38 13.31 -7.25
C GLU A 54 -3.30 12.52 -8.21
N ASP A 55 -4.63 12.55 -8.03
CA ASP A 55 -5.58 11.67 -8.74
C ASP A 55 -5.50 11.78 -10.27
N ALA A 56 -5.29 12.99 -10.78
CA ALA A 56 -5.20 13.28 -12.21
C ALA A 56 -3.76 13.26 -12.77
N SER A 57 -2.76 12.88 -11.97
CA SER A 57 -1.36 12.87 -12.43
C SER A 57 -1.08 11.76 -13.45
N ASP A 58 -0.10 11.97 -14.33
CA ASP A 58 0.35 10.95 -15.28
C ASP A 58 0.82 9.68 -14.57
N GLU A 59 1.46 9.82 -13.40
CA GLU A 59 1.89 8.69 -12.59
C GLU A 59 0.69 7.88 -12.08
N THR A 60 -0.35 8.53 -11.56
CA THR A 60 -1.59 7.87 -11.15
C THR A 60 -2.27 7.16 -12.33
N ASN A 61 -2.30 7.79 -13.51
CA ASN A 61 -2.88 7.17 -14.70
C ASN A 61 -2.14 5.89 -15.13
N LYS A 62 -0.81 5.86 -15.00
CA LYS A 62 0.00 4.65 -15.28
C LYS A 62 -0.32 3.50 -14.34
N LEU A 63 -0.73 3.78 -13.09
CA LEU A 63 -1.04 2.76 -12.08
C LEU A 63 -2.33 1.99 -12.36
N LYS A 64 -3.29 2.56 -13.11
CA LYS A 64 -4.60 1.95 -13.37
C LYS A 64 -4.51 0.57 -14.04
N LYS A 65 -3.41 0.29 -14.76
CA LYS A 65 -3.17 -1.03 -15.38
C LYS A 65 -2.66 -2.10 -14.40
N TYR A 66 -2.23 -1.69 -13.20
CA TYR A 66 -1.68 -2.57 -12.16
C TYR A 66 -2.67 -2.86 -11.01
N GLY A 67 -3.73 -2.07 -10.85
CA GLY A 67 -4.68 -2.28 -9.75
C GLY A 67 -5.79 -1.25 -9.67
N ASP A 68 -6.61 -1.41 -8.63
CA ASP A 68 -7.69 -0.47 -8.27
C ASP A 68 -7.09 0.77 -7.62
N VAL A 69 -7.08 1.90 -8.34
CA VAL A 69 -6.54 3.17 -7.83
C VAL A 69 -7.58 3.86 -6.99
N VAL A 70 -7.22 4.24 -5.77
CA VAL A 70 -8.10 4.94 -4.82
C VAL A 70 -7.43 6.18 -4.25
N THR A 71 -8.23 7.17 -3.90
CA THR A 71 -7.77 8.37 -3.20
C THR A 71 -8.13 8.32 -1.72
N ALA A 72 -7.18 8.71 -0.89
CA ALA A 72 -7.34 8.83 0.55
C ALA A 72 -6.20 9.68 1.14
N ASP A 73 -6.44 10.31 2.29
CA ASP A 73 -5.40 10.93 3.10
C ASP A 73 -4.98 10.00 4.25
N VAL A 74 -3.69 9.68 4.34
CA VAL A 74 -3.15 8.88 5.46
C VAL A 74 -3.35 9.56 6.82
N SER A 75 -3.41 10.90 6.85
CA SER A 75 -3.66 11.66 8.08
C SER A 75 -5.12 11.52 8.59
N SER A 76 -6.02 11.00 7.76
CA SER A 76 -7.42 10.73 8.09
C SER A 76 -7.64 9.25 8.43
N LEU A 77 -8.00 8.98 9.69
CA LEU A 77 -8.28 7.60 10.13
C LEU A 77 -9.49 6.99 9.41
N ASP A 78 -10.52 7.79 9.11
CA ASP A 78 -11.72 7.29 8.44
C ASP A 78 -11.47 6.95 6.97
N ASP A 79 -10.62 7.72 6.30
CA ASP A 79 -10.11 7.36 4.97
C ASP A 79 -9.34 6.04 5.03
N MET A 80 -8.44 5.90 6.00
CA MET A 80 -7.66 4.68 6.15
C MET A 80 -8.53 3.46 6.42
N LYS A 81 -9.57 3.56 7.26
CA LYS A 81 -10.55 2.49 7.47
C LYS A 81 -11.27 2.12 6.17
N ARG A 82 -11.73 3.12 5.41
CA ARG A 82 -12.42 2.93 4.13
C ARG A 82 -11.54 2.19 3.12
N VAL A 83 -10.26 2.56 2.98
CA VAL A 83 -9.38 1.89 2.01
C VAL A 83 -8.88 0.52 2.49
N CYS A 84 -8.81 0.29 3.81
CA CYS A 84 -8.48 -1.01 4.41
C CYS A 84 -9.64 -2.01 4.37
N ASP A 85 -10.88 -1.58 4.12
CA ASP A 85 -12.02 -2.49 4.06
C ASP A 85 -11.83 -3.58 2.98
N GLY A 86 -11.98 -4.83 3.41
CA GLY A 86 -11.81 -6.02 2.58
C GLY A 86 -10.37 -6.28 2.08
N ILE A 87 -9.35 -5.68 2.70
CA ILE A 87 -7.92 -5.87 2.39
C ILE A 87 -7.31 -6.93 3.29
N ASP A 88 -6.46 -7.79 2.72
CA ASP A 88 -5.74 -8.80 3.49
C ASP A 88 -4.47 -8.21 4.12
N THR A 89 -3.71 -7.39 3.40
CA THR A 89 -2.40 -6.89 3.84
C THR A 89 -2.20 -5.44 3.43
N VAL A 90 -1.56 -4.63 4.29
CA VAL A 90 -1.20 -3.24 3.99
C VAL A 90 0.31 -3.11 3.82
N LEU A 91 0.74 -2.57 2.67
CA LEU A 91 2.10 -2.11 2.42
C LEU A 91 2.12 -0.58 2.53
N HIS A 92 2.58 -0.09 3.69
CA HIS A 92 2.62 1.35 3.97
C HIS A 92 3.91 1.97 3.45
N LEU A 93 3.82 2.75 2.38
CA LEU A 93 4.95 3.48 1.77
C LEU A 93 4.67 4.99 1.65
N ALA A 94 3.55 5.47 2.20
CA ALA A 94 3.21 6.88 2.17
C ALA A 94 4.00 7.62 3.26
N ALA A 95 4.80 8.59 2.84
CA ALA A 95 5.53 9.49 3.71
C ALA A 95 5.92 10.74 2.91
N ASN A 96 6.20 11.85 3.60
CA ASN A 96 6.97 12.95 3.07
C ASN A 96 8.48 12.62 3.23
N PRO A 97 9.23 12.40 2.13
CA PRO A 97 10.64 12.07 2.18
C PRO A 97 11.55 13.31 2.15
N SER A 98 11.00 14.53 2.08
CA SER A 98 11.80 15.73 1.88
C SER A 98 12.72 16.01 3.08
N PRO A 99 14.03 16.20 2.88
CA PRO A 99 14.96 16.59 3.95
C PRO A 99 14.66 17.97 4.55
N SER A 100 13.94 18.82 3.81
CA SER A 100 13.53 20.16 4.22
C SER A 100 12.08 20.24 4.69
N ALA A 101 11.43 19.10 4.92
CA ALA A 101 10.05 19.06 5.38
C ALA A 101 9.88 19.77 6.73
N THR A 102 8.76 20.48 6.89
CA THR A 102 8.39 21.08 8.17
C THR A 102 7.96 19.99 9.16
N TRP A 103 8.12 20.26 10.45
CA TRP A 103 7.65 19.36 11.50
C TRP A 103 6.17 19.00 11.36
N GLY A 104 5.31 19.98 11.06
CA GLY A 104 3.87 19.74 10.88
C GLY A 104 3.58 18.77 9.73
N SER A 105 4.32 18.87 8.62
CA SER A 105 4.17 17.95 7.49
C SER A 105 4.62 16.52 7.84
N ILE A 106 5.76 16.39 8.53
CA ILE A 106 6.27 15.07 8.99
C ILE A 106 5.32 14.46 10.03
N LEU A 107 4.86 15.24 11.00
CA LEU A 107 3.91 14.78 12.02
C LEU A 107 2.61 14.27 11.38
N SER A 108 2.06 15.01 10.42
CA SER A 108 0.82 14.63 9.73
C SER A 108 1.01 13.37 8.87
N ALA A 109 1.96 13.37 7.94
CA ALA A 109 2.09 12.31 6.95
C ALA A 109 2.81 11.06 7.48
N ASN A 110 3.93 11.23 8.21
CA ASN A 110 4.83 10.13 8.53
C ASN A 110 4.50 9.51 9.89
N ILE A 111 4.09 10.32 10.87
CA ILE A 111 3.82 9.84 12.24
C ILE A 111 2.34 9.49 12.39
N ASN A 112 1.45 10.46 12.21
CA ASN A 112 0.00 10.24 12.31
C ASN A 112 -0.49 9.32 11.19
N GLY A 113 0.03 9.49 9.97
CA GLY A 113 -0.30 8.61 8.84
C GLY A 113 0.05 7.15 9.07
N ALA A 114 1.24 6.88 9.62
CA ALA A 114 1.63 5.52 9.99
C ALA A 114 0.72 4.97 11.10
N TYR A 115 0.48 5.76 12.16
CA TYR A 115 -0.41 5.37 13.25
C TYR A 115 -1.82 5.01 12.75
N ASN A 116 -2.44 5.88 11.96
CA ASN A 116 -3.76 5.65 11.37
C ASN A 116 -3.79 4.39 10.51
N THR A 117 -2.74 4.16 9.73
CA THR A 117 -2.61 2.96 8.90
C THR A 117 -2.64 1.68 9.74
N PHE A 118 -1.86 1.62 10.82
CA PHE A 118 -1.87 0.46 11.71
C PHE A 118 -3.21 0.27 12.43
N VAL A 119 -3.81 1.36 12.92
CA VAL A 119 -5.12 1.31 13.59
C VAL A 119 -6.21 0.85 12.63
N ALA A 120 -6.26 1.39 11.42
CA ALA A 120 -7.22 0.99 10.39
C ALA A 120 -7.02 -0.47 9.97
N ALA A 121 -5.77 -0.89 9.71
CA ALA A 121 -5.45 -2.27 9.36
C ALA A 121 -5.93 -3.26 10.44
N LYS A 122 -5.70 -2.92 11.72
CA LYS A 122 -6.20 -3.71 12.84
C LYS A 122 -7.74 -3.72 12.90
N ALA A 123 -8.38 -2.56 12.75
CA ALA A 123 -9.84 -2.45 12.78
C ALA A 123 -10.53 -3.23 11.65
N CYS A 124 -9.90 -3.30 10.48
CA CYS A 124 -10.38 -4.04 9.30
C CYS A 124 -9.91 -5.50 9.26
N ALA A 125 -9.26 -5.99 10.32
CA ALA A 125 -8.76 -7.36 10.44
C ALA A 125 -7.79 -7.80 9.32
N CYS A 126 -6.93 -6.88 8.85
CA CYS A 126 -5.79 -7.23 8.00
C CYS A 126 -4.85 -8.21 8.72
N ARG A 127 -4.15 -9.05 7.96
CA ARG A 127 -3.35 -10.20 8.41
C ARG A 127 -1.87 -10.07 8.09
#